data_AF-A0AAV7IQY7-F1
#
_entry.id   AF-A0AAV7IQY7-F1
#
_cell.length_a   1.000
_cell.length_b   1.000
_cell.length_c   1.000
_cell.angle_alpha   90.00
_cell.angle_beta   90.00
_cell.angle_gamma   90.00
#
_symmetry.space_group_name_H-M   'P 1'
#
loop_
_entity.id
_entity.type
_entity.pdbx_description
1 polymer ?
#
loop_
_entity_poly.entity_id
_entity_poly.type
_entity_poly.pdbx_seq_one_letter_code
_entity_poly.pdbx_strand_id
1 'polypeptide(L)'
;MTVSIKFSVVIIDKGNELANQSIDIALADIRAKDPTVLGNVIIVQLNESDPKEVLEQVCGVWDSAVKNGTSGVPDLVLDTTRSYFGAKTVNVFASFLGIPKISARYGQRSDVKHWQDLTVNQTNYLVQIMPPVNLISKAFRQLDCEKNVSNVAIIVDDTYAMDQMYKGLLQNISSRHIIVQAEADNPDIEQQLDRIRDLDVVNYFVLGNENTLTNYLDVTDDKNLTGCRYGRLILNLSN
;
A
#
# COMPACT_ATOMS: atom_id res chain seq x y z
N MET A 1 -31.55 -12.54 -8.98
CA MET A 1 -30.52 -12.75 -10.02
C MET A 1 -29.20 -12.89 -9.30
N THR A 2 -28.71 -14.11 -9.14
CA THR A 2 -27.39 -14.39 -8.56
C THR A 2 -26.37 -14.22 -9.68
N VAL A 3 -25.57 -13.16 -9.64
CA VAL A 3 -24.44 -12.97 -10.55
C VAL A 3 -23.36 -13.96 -10.12
N SER A 4 -23.28 -15.10 -10.81
CA SER A 4 -22.14 -16.02 -10.69
C SER A 4 -20.97 -15.36 -11.41
N ILE A 5 -19.88 -15.06 -10.68
CA ILE A 5 -18.66 -14.50 -11.27
C ILE A 5 -18.01 -15.64 -12.04
N LYS A 6 -18.08 -15.58 -13.37
CA LYS A 6 -17.71 -16.75 -14.16
C LYS A 6 -16.20 -16.84 -14.37
N PHE A 7 -15.45 -15.76 -14.50
CA PHE A 7 -13.98 -15.83 -14.60
C PHE A 7 -13.34 -14.57 -13.99
N SER A 8 -12.27 -14.70 -13.19
CA SER A 8 -11.57 -13.55 -12.58
C SER A 8 -10.07 -13.60 -12.85
N VAL A 9 -9.48 -12.46 -13.21
CA VAL A 9 -8.02 -12.28 -13.28
C VAL A 9 -7.54 -11.59 -12.02
N VAL A 10 -6.56 -12.20 -11.38
CA VAL A 10 -5.92 -11.68 -10.18
C VAL A 10 -4.49 -11.34 -10.54
N ILE A 11 -4.12 -10.08 -10.36
CA ILE A 11 -2.80 -9.55 -10.71
C ILE A 11 -2.08 -9.20 -9.42
N ILE A 12 -0.91 -9.81 -9.24
CA ILE A 12 -0.12 -9.75 -8.02
C ILE A 12 1.33 -9.51 -8.42
N ASP A 13 2.03 -8.64 -7.68
CA ASP A 13 3.48 -8.55 -7.83
C ASP A 13 4.14 -9.78 -7.18
N LYS A 14 5.14 -10.35 -7.82
CA LYS A 14 5.83 -11.56 -7.34
C LYS A 14 6.39 -11.39 -5.92
N GLY A 15 6.87 -10.19 -5.58
CA GLY A 15 7.40 -9.86 -4.25
C GLY A 15 6.35 -9.64 -3.16
N ASN A 16 5.05 -9.66 -3.49
CA ASN A 16 3.98 -9.44 -2.53
C ASN A 16 3.48 -10.76 -1.90
N GLU A 17 4.33 -11.42 -1.11
CA GLU A 17 4.04 -12.72 -0.48
C GLU A 17 2.77 -12.71 0.37
N LEU A 18 2.57 -11.64 1.15
CA LEU A 18 1.36 -11.47 1.97
C LEU A 18 0.08 -11.45 1.12
N ALA A 19 0.09 -10.75 -0.02
CA ALA A 19 -1.07 -10.74 -0.91
C ALA A 19 -1.29 -12.10 -1.56
N ASN A 20 -0.22 -12.79 -1.98
CA ASN A 20 -0.32 -14.15 -2.52
C ASN A 20 -1.00 -15.10 -1.52
N GLN A 21 -0.49 -15.15 -0.28
CA GLN A 21 -1.07 -15.98 0.78
C GLN A 21 -2.52 -15.60 1.11
N SER A 22 -2.81 -14.30 1.21
CA SER A 22 -4.16 -13.81 1.53
C SER A 22 -5.17 -14.20 0.43
N ILE A 23 -4.76 -14.10 -0.83
CA ILE A 23 -5.59 -14.47 -1.98
C ILE A 23 -5.82 -15.97 -2.00
N ASP A 24 -4.78 -16.79 -1.78
CA ASP A 24 -4.93 -18.24 -1.76
C ASP A 24 -5.92 -18.70 -0.69
N ILE A 25 -5.82 -18.14 0.53
CA ILE A 25 -6.75 -18.41 1.63
C ILE A 25 -8.17 -17.96 1.25
N ALA A 26 -8.33 -16.73 0.73
CA ALA A 26 -9.64 -16.20 0.37
C ALA A 26 -10.32 -17.04 -0.73
N LEU A 27 -9.56 -17.48 -1.73
CA LEU A 27 -10.07 -18.34 -2.80
C LEU A 27 -10.47 -19.72 -2.27
N ALA A 28 -9.69 -20.30 -1.34
CA ALA A 28 -10.04 -21.56 -0.69
C ALA A 28 -11.33 -21.44 0.13
N ASP A 29 -11.47 -20.36 0.90
CA ASP A 29 -12.64 -20.09 1.73
C ASP A 29 -13.92 -19.87 0.90
N ILE A 30 -13.82 -19.12 -0.22
CA ILE A 30 -14.96 -18.91 -1.12
C ILE A 30 -15.39 -20.25 -1.73
N ARG A 31 -14.46 -21.06 -2.22
CA ARG A 31 -14.76 -22.39 -2.78
C ARG A 31 -15.40 -23.31 -1.76
N ALA A 32 -14.96 -23.25 -0.50
CA ALA A 32 -15.52 -24.05 0.58
C ALA A 32 -16.95 -23.62 0.96
N LYS A 33 -17.25 -22.32 0.92
CA LYS A 33 -18.59 -21.78 1.24
C LYS A 33 -19.60 -21.97 0.13
N ASP A 34 -19.23 -21.63 -1.11
CA ASP A 34 -20.08 -21.80 -2.27
C ASP A 34 -19.23 -22.00 -3.55
N PRO A 35 -19.11 -23.24 -4.04
CA PRO A 35 -18.31 -23.54 -5.23
C PRO A 35 -18.94 -23.00 -6.52
N THR A 36 -20.18 -22.50 -6.49
CA THR A 36 -20.89 -22.01 -7.68
C THR A 36 -20.65 -20.52 -7.96
N VAL A 37 -20.09 -19.80 -6.99
CA VAL A 37 -19.86 -18.34 -7.08
C VAL A 37 -18.52 -18.02 -7.72
N LEU A 38 -17.53 -18.89 -7.54
CA LEU A 38 -16.17 -18.70 -8.06
C LEU A 38 -15.96 -19.58 -9.29
N GLY A 39 -15.91 -18.99 -10.47
CA GLY A 39 -15.46 -19.71 -11.65
C GLY A 39 -13.93 -19.80 -11.74
N ASN A 40 -13.36 -19.74 -12.95
CA ASN A 40 -11.92 -19.92 -13.08
C ASN A 40 -11.17 -18.65 -12.67
N VAL A 41 -10.08 -18.83 -11.93
CA VAL A 41 -9.25 -17.74 -11.44
C VAL A 41 -7.88 -17.88 -12.08
N ILE A 42 -7.45 -16.82 -12.76
CA ILE A 42 -6.12 -16.76 -13.37
C ILE A 42 -5.28 -15.79 -12.57
N ILE A 43 -4.19 -16.29 -11.99
CA ILE A 43 -3.23 -15.47 -11.24
C ILE A 43 -2.09 -15.09 -12.18
N VAL A 44 -1.84 -13.78 -12.31
CA VAL A 44 -0.72 -13.22 -13.07
C VAL A 44 0.28 -12.66 -12.09
N GLN A 45 1.47 -13.26 -12.02
CA GLN A 45 2.57 -12.77 -11.20
C GLN A 45 3.47 -11.86 -12.01
N LEU A 46 3.52 -10.59 -11.63
CA LEU A 46 4.31 -9.57 -12.30
C LEU A 46 5.72 -9.49 -11.70
N ASN A 47 6.70 -9.33 -12.57
CA ASN A 47 8.05 -8.89 -12.19
C ASN A 47 8.14 -7.36 -12.32
N GLU A 48 8.71 -6.72 -11.31
CA GLU A 48 8.59 -5.27 -11.08
C GLU A 48 9.46 -4.39 -12.01
N SER A 49 10.18 -4.99 -12.97
CA SER A 49 11.33 -4.36 -13.63
C SER A 49 11.02 -3.67 -14.97
N ASP A 50 10.02 -4.11 -15.75
CA ASP A 50 9.73 -3.53 -17.08
C ASP A 50 8.21 -3.38 -17.36
N PRO A 51 7.70 -2.16 -17.62
CA PRO A 51 6.31 -1.92 -18.04
C PRO A 51 5.86 -2.72 -19.25
N LYS A 52 6.77 -2.97 -20.21
CA LYS A 52 6.48 -3.71 -21.43
C LYS A 52 6.25 -5.19 -21.13
N GLU A 53 7.12 -5.78 -20.31
CA GLU A 53 6.99 -7.17 -19.87
C GLU A 53 5.67 -7.37 -19.10
N VAL A 54 5.33 -6.46 -18.19
CA VAL A 54 4.03 -6.48 -17.49
C VAL A 54 2.87 -6.47 -18.47
N LEU A 55 2.90 -5.60 -19.48
CA LEU A 55 1.83 -5.49 -20.46
C LEU A 55 1.71 -6.78 -21.28
N GLU A 56 2.83 -7.34 -21.73
CA GLU A 56 2.87 -8.58 -22.50
C GLU A 56 2.33 -9.77 -21.68
N GLN A 57 2.65 -9.86 -20.39
CA GLN A 57 2.12 -10.88 -19.50
C GLN A 57 0.59 -10.77 -19.33
N VAL A 58 0.09 -9.57 -19.03
CA VAL A 58 -1.35 -9.33 -18.84
C VAL A 58 -2.13 -9.54 -20.14
N CYS A 59 -1.64 -8.98 -21.25
CA CYS A 59 -2.25 -9.15 -22.57
C CYS A 59 -2.19 -10.60 -23.04
N GLY A 60 -1.11 -11.34 -22.78
CA GLY A 60 -0.97 -12.74 -23.18
C GLY A 60 -2.01 -13.64 -22.53
N VAL A 61 -2.30 -13.41 -21.25
CA VAL A 61 -3.38 -14.11 -20.53
C VAL A 61 -4.74 -13.77 -21.12
N TRP A 62 -4.99 -12.48 -21.38
CA TRP A 62 -6.26 -12.03 -21.94
C TRP A 62 -6.49 -12.53 -23.37
N ASP A 63 -5.49 -12.44 -24.24
CA ASP A 63 -5.56 -12.89 -25.63
C ASP A 63 -5.83 -14.40 -25.71
N SER A 64 -5.20 -15.18 -24.82
CA SER A 64 -5.43 -16.61 -24.73
C SER A 64 -6.86 -16.91 -24.30
N ALA A 65 -7.38 -16.17 -23.32
CA ALA A 65 -8.76 -16.27 -22.86
C ALA A 65 -9.77 -15.94 -23.97
N VAL A 66 -9.55 -14.85 -24.72
CA VAL A 66 -10.41 -14.43 -25.84
C VAL A 66 -10.39 -15.44 -26.98
N LYS A 67 -9.21 -15.95 -27.36
CA LYS A 67 -9.06 -16.94 -28.44
C LYS A 67 -9.75 -18.28 -28.12
N ASN A 68 -9.80 -18.65 -26.85
CA ASN A 68 -10.45 -19.87 -26.39
C ASN A 68 -12.00 -19.73 -26.28
N GLY A 69 -12.55 -18.58 -26.67
CA GLY A 69 -13.99 -18.31 -26.72
C GLY A 69 -14.46 -17.35 -25.62
N THR A 70 -15.67 -16.80 -25.81
CA THR A 70 -16.25 -15.78 -24.90
C THR A 70 -16.48 -16.28 -23.48
N SER A 71 -16.59 -17.60 -23.27
CA SER A 71 -16.75 -18.18 -21.93
C SER A 71 -15.47 -18.18 -21.09
N GLY A 72 -14.29 -17.87 -21.66
CA GLY A 72 -13.03 -17.82 -20.93
C GLY A 72 -12.53 -16.41 -20.59
N VAL A 73 -13.23 -15.37 -21.07
CA VAL A 73 -12.82 -13.97 -20.89
C VAL A 73 -13.03 -13.56 -19.43
N PRO A 74 -12.02 -12.97 -18.76
CA PRO A 74 -12.17 -12.54 -17.37
C PRO A 74 -13.18 -11.39 -17.22
N ASP A 75 -13.99 -11.44 -16.17
CA ASP A 75 -15.06 -10.47 -15.91
C ASP A 75 -14.64 -9.39 -14.88
N LEU A 76 -13.55 -9.65 -14.16
CA LEU A 76 -13.07 -8.86 -13.03
C LEU A 76 -11.54 -8.90 -12.94
N VAL A 77 -10.93 -7.76 -12.63
CA VAL A 77 -9.50 -7.65 -12.29
C VAL A 77 -9.36 -7.31 -10.81
N LEU A 78 -8.68 -8.19 -10.04
CA LEU A 78 -8.19 -7.87 -8.70
C LEU A 78 -6.72 -7.48 -8.80
N ASP A 79 -6.39 -6.23 -8.46
CA ASP A 79 -5.04 -5.68 -8.53
C ASP A 79 -4.47 -5.45 -7.13
N THR A 80 -3.39 -6.15 -6.81
CA THR A 80 -2.64 -6.04 -5.55
C THR A 80 -1.19 -5.62 -5.78
N THR A 81 -0.89 -5.08 -6.97
CA THR A 81 0.46 -4.62 -7.32
C THR A 81 0.94 -3.54 -6.35
N ARG A 82 2.21 -3.57 -6.00
CA ARG A 82 2.91 -2.52 -5.26
C ARG A 82 3.66 -1.64 -6.24
N SER A 83 4.45 -2.22 -7.16
CA SER A 83 5.33 -1.50 -8.07
C SER A 83 4.63 -0.41 -8.89
N TYR A 84 5.25 0.76 -9.05
CA TYR A 84 4.67 1.89 -9.80
C TYR A 84 4.40 1.56 -11.27
N PHE A 85 5.23 0.72 -11.89
CA PHE A 85 5.07 0.34 -13.29
C PHE A 85 3.98 -0.70 -13.48
N GLY A 86 4.00 -1.78 -12.67
CA GLY A 86 2.94 -2.80 -12.66
C GLY A 86 1.56 -2.16 -12.49
N ALA A 87 1.49 -1.27 -11.50
CA ALA A 87 0.33 -0.44 -11.22
C ALA A 87 -0.30 0.24 -12.42
N LYS A 88 0.55 0.95 -13.16
CA LYS A 88 0.16 1.90 -14.17
C LYS A 88 -0.31 1.14 -15.38
N THR A 89 0.42 0.08 -15.75
CA THR A 89 0.06 -0.81 -16.84
C THR A 89 -1.29 -1.48 -16.60
N VAL A 90 -1.52 -2.06 -15.40
CA VAL A 90 -2.79 -2.70 -15.05
C VAL A 90 -3.95 -1.69 -15.03
N ASN A 91 -3.73 -0.47 -14.53
CA ASN A 91 -4.73 0.60 -14.58
C ASN A 91 -5.14 0.98 -16.00
N VAL A 92 -4.16 1.20 -16.87
CA VAL A 92 -4.41 1.55 -18.28
C VAL A 92 -5.13 0.40 -18.99
N PHE A 93 -4.68 -0.83 -18.78
CA PHE A 93 -5.30 -2.03 -19.34
C PHE A 93 -6.77 -2.16 -18.96
N ALA A 94 -7.08 -2.16 -17.65
CA ALA A 94 -8.46 -2.30 -17.18
C ALA A 94 -9.36 -1.15 -17.63
N SER A 95 -8.84 0.09 -17.60
CA SER A 95 -9.57 1.27 -18.07
C SER A 95 -9.83 1.26 -19.58
N PHE A 96 -8.89 0.77 -20.38
CA PHE A 96 -9.01 0.74 -21.84
C PHE A 96 -10.03 -0.32 -22.28
N LEU A 97 -10.04 -1.47 -21.63
CA LEU A 97 -10.98 -2.57 -21.92
C LEU A 97 -12.32 -2.44 -21.20
N GLY A 98 -12.48 -1.44 -20.32
CA GLY A 98 -13.72 -1.24 -19.56
C GLY A 98 -14.01 -2.37 -18.58
N ILE A 99 -12.98 -3.04 -18.08
CA ILE A 99 -13.12 -4.20 -17.18
C ILE A 99 -13.30 -3.69 -15.75
N PRO A 100 -14.28 -4.20 -15.00
CA PRO A 100 -14.38 -3.96 -13.57
C PRO A 100 -13.09 -4.29 -12.85
N LYS A 101 -12.62 -3.39 -12.00
CA LYS A 101 -11.37 -3.52 -11.28
C LYS A 101 -11.56 -3.23 -9.80
N ILE A 102 -11.05 -4.14 -8.97
CA ILE A 102 -10.84 -3.92 -7.53
C ILE A 102 -9.35 -3.74 -7.31
N SER A 103 -8.95 -2.60 -6.75
CA SER A 103 -7.57 -2.24 -6.49
C SER A 103 -7.33 -2.19 -4.98
N ALA A 104 -6.59 -3.15 -4.42
CA ALA A 104 -6.25 -3.21 -2.99
C ALA A 104 -4.83 -2.68 -2.73
N ARG A 105 -4.60 -1.43 -3.11
CA ARG A 105 -3.26 -0.88 -3.31
C ARG A 105 -2.99 0.34 -2.46
N TYR A 106 -1.71 0.55 -2.19
CA TYR A 106 -1.22 1.77 -1.58
C TYR A 106 -1.52 2.98 -2.47
N GLY A 107 -1.78 4.13 -1.83
CA GLY A 107 -2.06 5.40 -2.51
C GLY A 107 -3.48 5.93 -2.30
N GLN A 108 -3.61 7.25 -2.40
CA GLN A 108 -4.88 7.97 -2.34
C GLN A 108 -5.46 8.16 -3.74
N ARG A 109 -6.71 8.63 -3.84
CA ARG A 109 -7.37 8.97 -5.11
C ARG A 109 -6.51 9.88 -5.99
N SER A 110 -5.72 10.78 -5.39
CA SER A 110 -4.80 11.67 -6.09
C SER A 110 -3.58 10.95 -6.69
N ASP A 111 -3.15 9.84 -6.11
CA ASP A 111 -1.96 9.09 -6.56
C ASP A 111 -2.27 8.22 -7.79
N VAL A 112 -3.55 7.85 -7.96
CA VAL A 112 -4.04 7.17 -9.16
C VAL A 112 -4.41 8.21 -10.21
N LYS A 113 -3.40 8.84 -10.84
CA LYS A 113 -3.60 9.88 -11.86
C LYS A 113 -4.62 9.50 -12.94
N HIS A 114 -4.63 8.23 -13.36
CA HIS A 114 -5.57 7.71 -14.35
C HIS A 114 -7.04 7.66 -13.87
N TRP A 115 -7.28 7.91 -12.58
CA TRP A 115 -8.62 7.96 -11.98
C TRP A 115 -9.08 9.39 -11.64
N GLN A 116 -8.28 10.41 -11.96
CA GLN A 116 -8.68 11.80 -11.73
C GLN A 116 -9.74 12.25 -12.74
N ASP A 117 -9.63 11.78 -13.99
CA ASP A 117 -10.51 12.14 -15.11
C ASP A 117 -11.42 10.99 -15.55
N LEU A 118 -11.99 10.24 -14.59
CA LEU A 118 -12.92 9.16 -14.90
C LEU A 118 -14.23 9.72 -15.44
N THR A 119 -14.73 9.09 -16.50
CA THR A 119 -16.11 9.25 -16.95
C THR A 119 -17.09 8.72 -15.89
N VAL A 120 -18.34 9.19 -15.91
CA VAL A 120 -19.42 8.71 -15.00
C VAL A 120 -19.62 7.19 -15.10
N ASN A 121 -19.34 6.60 -16.27
CA ASN A 121 -19.42 5.15 -16.43
C ASN A 121 -18.25 4.45 -15.74
N GLN A 122 -17.03 4.98 -15.86
CA GLN A 122 -15.82 4.45 -15.22
C GLN A 122 -15.89 4.46 -13.69
N THR A 123 -16.57 5.45 -13.10
CA THR A 123 -16.74 5.48 -11.63
C THR A 123 -17.57 4.32 -11.09
N ASN A 124 -18.33 3.62 -11.94
CA ASN A 124 -19.20 2.52 -11.51
C ASN A 124 -18.49 1.16 -11.45
N TYR A 125 -17.30 1.03 -12.05
CA TYR A 125 -16.60 -0.26 -12.15
C TYR A 125 -15.14 -0.23 -11.68
N LEU A 126 -14.64 0.93 -11.24
CA LEU A 126 -13.31 1.08 -10.64
C LEU A 126 -13.44 1.28 -9.14
N VAL A 127 -13.10 0.25 -8.37
CA VAL A 127 -13.18 0.25 -6.90
C VAL A 127 -11.77 0.21 -6.33
N GLN A 128 -11.44 1.17 -5.48
CA GLN A 128 -10.18 1.18 -4.72
C GLN A 128 -10.45 0.90 -3.25
N ILE A 129 -9.82 -0.15 -2.75
CA ILE A 129 -9.76 -0.48 -1.33
C ILE A 129 -8.46 0.12 -0.82
N MET A 130 -8.57 1.12 0.05
CA MET A 130 -7.40 1.70 0.70
C MET A 130 -6.98 0.80 1.87
N PRO A 131 -5.76 0.23 1.87
CA PRO A 131 -5.27 -0.50 3.02
C PRO A 131 -5.09 0.44 4.23
N PRO A 132 -5.19 -0.07 5.47
CA PRO A 132 -5.11 0.74 6.70
C PRO A 132 -3.85 1.62 6.79
N VAL A 133 -2.72 1.13 6.27
CA VAL A 133 -1.45 1.86 6.14
C VAL A 133 -1.53 3.19 5.38
N ASN A 134 -2.47 3.35 4.44
CA ASN A 134 -2.68 4.64 3.77
C ASN A 134 -3.24 5.71 4.73
N LEU A 135 -3.80 5.30 5.87
CA LEU A 135 -4.29 6.21 6.91
C LEU A 135 -3.14 6.84 7.69
N ILE A 136 -1.95 6.23 7.73
CA ILE A 136 -0.77 6.78 8.44
C ILE A 136 -0.45 8.17 7.89
N SER A 137 -0.31 8.30 6.56
CA SER A 137 0.00 9.59 5.95
C SER A 137 -1.08 10.63 6.19
N LYS A 138 -2.34 10.21 6.25
CA LYS A 138 -3.47 11.10 6.54
C LYS A 138 -3.46 11.54 8.01
N ALA A 139 -3.21 10.62 8.94
CA ALA A 139 -3.10 10.90 10.37
C ALA A 139 -1.94 11.87 10.64
N PHE A 140 -0.80 11.65 9.98
CA PHE A 140 0.35 12.55 10.04
C PHE A 140 -0.02 13.97 9.59
N ARG A 141 -0.64 14.11 8.41
CA ARG A 141 -1.05 15.43 7.88
C ARG A 141 -2.03 16.14 8.82
N GLN A 142 -2.98 15.40 9.37
CA GLN A 142 -3.94 15.97 10.31
C GLN A 142 -3.22 16.49 11.57
N LEU A 143 -2.25 15.72 12.09
CA LEU A 143 -1.44 16.15 13.23
C LEU A 143 -0.55 17.35 12.91
N ASP A 144 0.07 17.39 11.72
CA ASP A 144 0.85 18.55 11.26
C ASP A 144 -0.01 19.82 11.25
N CYS A 145 -1.22 19.75 10.68
CA CYS A 145 -2.17 20.85 10.64
C CYS A 145 -2.67 21.28 12.04
N GLU A 146 -2.99 20.33 12.92
CA GLU A 146 -3.53 20.63 14.25
C GLU A 146 -2.47 21.15 15.22
N LYS A 147 -1.24 20.62 15.14
CA LYS A 147 -0.15 20.94 16.07
C LYS A 147 0.75 22.06 15.56
N ASN A 148 0.61 22.47 14.29
CA ASN A 148 1.45 23.45 13.62
C ASN A 148 2.95 23.16 13.86
N VAL A 149 3.32 21.89 13.64
CA VAL A 149 4.69 21.43 13.83
C VAL A 149 5.58 22.16 12.81
N SER A 150 6.79 22.51 13.21
CA SER A 150 7.77 23.17 12.31
C SER A 150 8.80 22.19 11.77
N ASN A 151 9.28 21.27 12.62
CA ASN A 151 10.25 20.24 12.29
C ASN A 151 9.82 18.89 12.87
N VAL A 152 10.02 17.82 12.09
CA VAL A 152 9.57 16.47 12.45
C VAL A 152 10.48 15.38 11.89
N ALA A 153 10.73 14.32 12.68
CA ALA A 153 11.41 13.12 12.21
C ALA A 153 10.41 11.98 12.01
N ILE A 154 10.58 11.21 10.94
CA ILE A 154 9.84 9.98 10.69
C ILE A 154 10.86 8.84 10.69
N ILE A 155 10.77 7.99 11.69
CA ILE A 155 11.66 6.85 11.93
C ILE A 155 10.90 5.60 11.52
N VAL A 156 11.45 4.84 10.58
CA VAL A 156 10.73 3.69 10.00
C VAL A 156 11.60 2.45 9.97
N ASP A 157 11.07 1.35 10.51
CA ASP A 157 11.77 0.07 10.42
C ASP A 157 11.61 -0.61 9.06
N ASP A 158 12.27 -1.75 8.91
CA ASP A 158 12.31 -2.54 7.68
C ASP A 158 11.00 -3.28 7.37
N THR A 159 10.05 -3.32 8.31
CA THR A 159 8.76 -3.98 8.11
C THR A 159 7.80 -3.16 7.25
N TYR A 160 8.09 -1.86 7.06
CA TYR A 160 7.28 -0.97 6.23
C TYR A 160 7.94 -0.72 4.87
N ALA A 161 7.17 -0.94 3.79
CA ALA A 161 7.59 -0.61 2.43
C ALA A 161 7.57 0.90 2.20
N MET A 162 8.72 1.54 2.41
CA MET A 162 8.90 2.98 2.41
C MET A 162 8.61 3.67 1.07
N ASP A 163 8.97 3.02 -0.03
CA ASP A 163 8.92 3.50 -1.42
C ASP A 163 7.53 3.96 -1.89
N GLN A 164 6.45 3.37 -1.36
CA GLN A 164 5.07 3.76 -1.66
C GLN A 164 4.54 4.86 -0.74
N MET A 165 4.96 4.87 0.53
CA MET A 165 4.46 5.78 1.56
C MET A 165 5.02 7.20 1.42
N TYR A 166 6.25 7.37 0.91
CA TYR A 166 6.90 8.68 0.77
C TYR A 166 6.06 9.70 0.00
N LYS A 167 5.52 9.32 -1.16
CA LYS A 167 4.74 10.27 -1.99
C LYS A 167 3.49 10.76 -1.27
N GLY A 168 2.83 9.87 -0.53
CA GLY A 168 1.64 10.20 0.27
C GLY A 168 1.98 10.99 1.53
N LEU A 169 3.08 10.67 2.21
CA LEU A 169 3.53 11.43 3.37
C LEU A 169 3.86 12.86 2.95
N LEU A 170 4.81 13.06 2.03
CA LEU A 170 5.43 14.37 1.77
C LEU A 170 4.54 15.38 1.03
N GLN A 171 3.42 14.96 0.46
CA GLN A 171 2.48 15.86 -0.20
C GLN A 171 1.73 16.73 0.82
N ASN A 172 1.80 18.05 0.65
CA ASN A 172 1.04 19.05 1.41
C ASN A 172 1.33 19.09 2.92
N ILE A 173 2.52 18.69 3.36
CA ILE A 173 3.02 18.93 4.72
C ILE A 173 3.75 20.28 4.74
N SER A 174 3.47 21.12 5.74
CA SER A 174 4.18 22.40 5.92
C SER A 174 5.46 22.27 6.76
N SER A 175 5.55 21.23 7.59
CA SER A 175 6.75 20.91 8.37
C SER A 175 7.97 20.53 7.53
N ARG A 176 9.15 20.97 7.96
CA ARG A 176 10.42 20.36 7.51
C ARG A 176 10.53 18.98 8.14
N HIS A 177 10.79 17.97 7.34
CA HIS A 177 10.84 16.60 7.81
C HIS A 177 12.17 15.92 7.46
N ILE A 178 12.60 15.02 8.33
CA ILE A 178 13.66 14.06 8.06
C ILE A 178 13.07 12.66 8.15
N ILE A 179 13.52 11.76 7.28
CA ILE A 179 13.08 10.37 7.28
C ILE A 179 14.32 9.49 7.41
N VAL A 180 14.32 8.63 8.42
CA VAL A 180 15.46 7.79 8.78
C VAL A 180 15.00 6.36 9.02
N GLN A 181 15.89 5.41 8.74
CA GLN A 181 15.67 4.00 9.07
C GLN A 181 15.72 3.83 10.60
N ALA A 182 14.84 3.01 11.17
CA ALA A 182 14.89 2.68 12.59
C ALA A 182 16.15 1.85 12.90
N GLU A 183 16.80 2.18 14.02
CA GLU A 183 17.89 1.35 14.56
C GLU A 183 17.29 0.21 15.39
N ALA A 184 18.00 -0.93 15.44
CA ALA A 184 17.52 -2.12 16.14
C ALA A 184 17.96 -2.16 17.61
N ASP A 185 19.17 -1.67 17.91
CA ASP A 185 19.82 -1.79 19.20
C ASP A 185 19.70 -0.50 20.03
N ASN A 186 19.44 -0.63 21.34
CA ASN A 186 19.21 0.52 22.22
C ASN A 186 20.32 1.59 22.20
N PRO A 187 21.63 1.26 22.18
CA PRO A 187 22.69 2.27 22.07
C PRO A 187 22.62 3.07 20.77
N ASP A 188 22.26 2.42 19.67
CA ASP A 188 22.16 3.04 18.36
C ASP A 188 20.88 3.89 18.25
N ILE A 189 19.77 3.42 18.83
CA ILE A 189 18.53 4.21 19.01
C ILE A 189 18.83 5.49 19.79
N GLU A 190 19.57 5.38 20.89
CA GLU A 190 20.00 6.52 21.70
C GLU A 190 20.81 7.52 20.86
N GLN A 191 21.81 7.03 20.12
CA GLN A 191 22.62 7.87 19.26
C GLN A 191 21.79 8.53 18.15
N GLN A 192 20.83 7.80 17.59
CA GLN A 192 19.94 8.32 16.56
C GLN A 192 19.06 9.45 17.11
N LEU A 193 18.45 9.27 18.28
CA LEU A 193 17.61 10.29 18.93
C LEU A 193 18.42 11.54 19.28
N ASP A 194 19.67 11.39 19.72
CA ASP A 194 20.57 12.52 19.96
C ASP A 194 20.88 13.27 18.65
N ARG A 195 21.18 12.58 17.55
CA ARG A 195 21.38 13.21 16.22
C ARG A 195 20.13 13.95 15.73
N ILE A 196 18.95 13.38 15.93
CA ILE A 196 17.67 14.02 15.57
C ILE A 196 17.48 15.31 16.40
N ARG A 197 17.79 15.26 17.69
CA ARG A 197 17.73 16.44 18.57
C ARG A 197 18.73 17.53 18.15
N ASP A 198 19.94 17.15 17.75
CA ASP A 198 20.97 18.09 17.29
C ASP A 198 20.57 18.85 16.00
N LEU A 199 19.57 18.33 15.27
CA LEU A 199 18.93 18.99 14.13
C LEU A 199 17.75 19.90 14.52
N ASP A 200 17.58 20.20 15.81
CA ASP A 200 16.44 20.94 16.39
C ASP A 200 15.07 20.28 16.07
N VAL A 201 15.06 18.95 15.98
CA VAL A 201 13.84 18.17 15.78
C VAL A 201 13.42 17.54 17.12
N VAL A 202 12.31 18.03 17.67
CA VAL A 202 11.76 17.55 18.96
C VAL A 202 10.48 16.72 18.81
N ASN A 203 9.96 16.62 17.59
CA ASN A 203 8.80 15.80 17.27
C ASN A 203 9.25 14.64 16.38
N TYR A 204 8.91 13.41 16.77
CA TYR A 204 9.26 12.25 15.98
C TYR A 204 8.12 11.22 15.97
N PHE A 205 8.04 10.52 14.85
CA PHE A 205 7.04 9.51 14.54
C PHE A 205 7.76 8.20 14.29
N VAL A 206 7.47 7.18 15.08
CA VAL A 206 8.08 5.85 14.90
C VAL A 206 7.04 4.95 14.25
N LEU A 207 7.39 4.40 13.10
CA LEU A 207 6.62 3.41 12.36
C LEU A 207 7.40 2.10 12.40
N GLY A 208 6.85 1.10 13.07
CA GLY A 208 7.53 -0.17 13.18
C GLY A 208 6.65 -1.27 13.77
N ASN A 209 7.23 -2.46 13.82
CA ASN A 209 6.68 -3.59 14.56
C ASN A 209 6.75 -3.34 16.08
N GLU A 210 6.09 -4.19 16.85
CA GLU A 210 5.98 -4.05 18.31
C GLU A 210 7.35 -3.99 19.02
N ASN A 211 8.35 -4.72 18.53
CA ASN A 211 9.69 -4.72 19.13
C ASN A 211 10.39 -3.38 18.91
N THR A 212 10.38 -2.87 17.67
CA THR A 212 10.93 -1.55 17.35
C THR A 212 10.26 -0.49 18.22
N LEU A 213 8.92 -0.52 18.31
CA LEU A 213 8.18 0.46 19.08
C LEU A 213 8.51 0.40 20.57
N THR A 214 8.60 -0.81 21.14
CA THR A 214 8.98 -1.01 22.55
C THR A 214 10.40 -0.49 22.82
N ASN A 215 11.38 -0.81 21.97
CA ASN A 215 12.75 -0.36 22.16
C ASN A 215 12.86 1.18 22.11
N TYR A 216 12.18 1.82 21.15
CA TYR A 216 12.15 3.28 21.08
C TYR A 216 11.44 3.90 22.30
N LEU A 217 10.35 3.29 22.77
CA LEU A 217 9.66 3.73 23.97
C LEU A 217 10.59 3.70 25.18
N ASP A 218 11.24 2.57 25.43
CA ASP A 218 12.12 2.35 26.57
C ASP A 218 13.27 3.37 26.58
N VAL A 219 13.97 3.53 25.45
CA VAL A 219 15.08 4.50 25.33
C VAL A 219 14.60 5.94 25.52
N THR A 220 13.42 6.28 25.01
CA THR A 220 12.89 7.65 25.16
C THR A 220 12.47 7.96 26.60
N ASP A 221 11.92 6.98 27.30
CA ASP A 221 11.52 7.10 28.70
C ASP A 221 12.78 7.22 29.59
N ASP A 222 13.80 6.38 29.35
CA ASP A 222 15.09 6.44 30.07
C ASP A 222 15.80 7.80 29.91
N LYS A 223 15.70 8.41 28.73
CA LYS A 223 16.28 9.74 28.46
C LYS A 223 15.43 10.92 28.91
N ASN A 224 14.25 10.69 29.50
CA ASN A 224 13.26 11.74 29.77
C ASN A 224 12.95 12.58 28.51
N LEU A 225 12.96 11.96 27.33
CA LEU A 225 12.47 12.58 26.08
C LEU A 225 10.94 12.52 26.02
N THR A 226 10.32 12.76 27.18
CA THR A 226 8.89 12.67 27.46
C THR A 226 8.41 13.99 28.06
N GLY A 227 7.16 14.38 27.77
CA GLY A 227 6.53 15.60 28.31
C GLY A 227 6.17 16.65 27.26
N CYS A 228 5.60 17.79 27.68
CA CYS A 228 4.95 18.78 26.80
C CYS A 228 5.85 19.44 25.74
N ARG A 229 7.18 19.27 25.85
CA ARG A 229 8.16 19.75 24.87
C ARG A 229 8.39 18.79 23.70
N TYR A 230 7.97 17.54 23.84
CA TYR A 230 8.20 16.48 22.86
C TYR A 230 6.86 15.93 22.35
N GLY A 231 6.67 15.94 21.03
CA GLY A 231 5.51 15.33 20.37
C GLY A 231 5.85 13.92 19.89
N ARG A 232 5.16 12.91 20.44
CA ARG A 232 5.30 11.51 20.05
C ARG A 232 4.00 11.01 19.42
N LEU A 233 4.10 10.40 18.25
CA LEU A 233 3.08 9.49 17.75
C LEU A 233 3.75 8.18 17.37
N ILE A 234 3.28 7.12 18.01
CA ILE A 234 3.67 5.75 17.68
C ILE A 234 2.46 5.08 17.05
N LEU A 235 2.65 4.57 15.85
CA LEU A 235 1.62 3.85 15.12
C LEU A 235 2.10 2.41 14.92
N ASN A 236 1.40 1.49 15.57
CA ASN A 236 1.49 0.07 15.27
C ASN A 236 0.36 -0.27 14.29
N LEU A 237 0.72 -0.73 13.10
CA LEU A 237 -0.20 -1.49 12.26
C LEU A 237 0.24 -2.93 12.33
N SER A 238 -0.27 -3.61 13.37
CA SER A 238 -0.19 -5.06 13.46
C SER A 238 -0.84 -5.64 12.21
N ASN A 239 -0.05 -6.38 11.43
CA ASN A 239 -0.59 -7.30 10.43
C ASN A 239 -1.24 -8.49 11.14
#